data_AF-A0A2W4N9G2-F1
#
_entry.id   AF-A0A2W4N9G2-F1
#
_cell.length_a   1.000
_cell.length_b   1.000
_cell.length_c   1.000
_cell.angle_alpha   90.00
_cell.angle_beta   90.00
_cell.angle_gamma   90.00
#
_symmetry.space_group_name_H-M   'P 1'
#
loop_
_entity.id
_entity.type
_entity.pdbx_description
1 polymer ?
#
loop_
_entity_poly.entity_id
_entity_poly.type
_entity_poly.pdbx_seq_one_letter_code
_entity_poly.pdbx_strand_id
1 'polypeptide(L)'
;MQQASAAVPLTRAEYEACQAEDEAAFRSAVESITLKSLQAGLQQVDFRTLVAAEWRRIGFDEILDKQVDAAVDEVHGESSWGDLLQSLAYAEKAQELATAVSERVFQSEPVRSGIEQLATGVGKEIGRNIELATVDAAEPSLQCLQAYLGPRFGVTVSRVVASDAGKAFAIDPATATSQVSTTSVLIQGSEGIAGAVILLVRRQLSNMATRIGHRIVGAVLGRLVSIVAGGIGVVLIAKDIWELRSGVLPIIAEEMKSRSTKDRVQEELAKSISEQLDEQVRDLSAKTADRIVEIWREFRRSHAKVLDLAEKNAPFKAFLDAARPDQLARIDELVGIIVSREGDEGVLKRLDNGTLPRAVNTLAEPGLTIARETRSVDDALLWTTIAGDRLDQLIDFEIHRRAKAEDFTAVSLGRILALEDRLAATRLAGIERSARDVLFDLDNGQLKSLARSLNEAELNMLARYLSGLQPSASRRVLRAVAQTPGKMKALASARVREAILASRDQDAAVAMMLRTDSFLNPVAVASDFELVLDGQVSPILLWERHPIILSALAFVVLVVLLYFKRLLFGRRRKAVA
;
A
#
# COMPACT_ATOMS: atom_id res chain seq x y z
N MET A 1 -3.22 30.85 17.79
CA MET A 1 -4.48 30.30 17.28
C MET A 1 -5.30 31.45 16.72
N GLN A 2 -4.93 31.93 15.53
CA GLN A 2 -5.79 32.83 14.76
C GLN A 2 -6.76 31.95 13.98
N GLN A 3 -8.02 32.38 13.93
CA GLN A 3 -9.14 31.69 13.31
C GLN A 3 -8.74 31.26 11.90
N ALA A 4 -8.84 29.95 11.62
CA ALA A 4 -8.89 29.46 10.25
C ALA A 4 -10.01 30.23 9.56
N SER A 5 -9.67 30.96 8.50
CA SER A 5 -10.66 31.48 7.55
C SER A 5 -11.58 30.33 7.19
N ALA A 6 -12.88 30.48 7.45
CA ALA A 6 -13.85 29.46 7.06
C ALA A 6 -13.65 29.20 5.56
N ALA A 7 -13.35 27.95 5.20
CA ALA A 7 -13.20 27.52 3.82
C ALA A 7 -14.38 28.07 3.02
N VAL A 8 -14.11 28.81 1.95
CA VAL A 8 -15.17 29.36 1.11
C VAL A 8 -15.85 28.17 0.43
N PRO A 9 -17.11 27.86 0.75
CA PRO A 9 -17.79 26.73 0.13
C PRO A 9 -17.91 26.97 -1.38
N LEU A 10 -17.85 25.89 -2.16
CA LEU A 10 -18.07 25.96 -3.60
C LEU A 10 -19.39 26.67 -3.89
N THR A 11 -19.35 27.63 -4.80
CA THR A 11 -20.57 28.20 -5.37
C THR A 11 -21.28 27.14 -6.20
N ARG A 12 -22.58 27.33 -6.44
CA ARG A 12 -23.36 26.42 -7.29
C ARG A 12 -22.75 26.25 -8.68
N ALA A 13 -22.28 27.33 -9.30
CA ALA A 13 -21.65 27.28 -10.62
C ALA A 13 -20.33 26.50 -10.62
N GLU A 14 -19.52 26.64 -9.57
CA GLU A 14 -18.28 25.87 -9.41
C GLU A 14 -18.58 24.38 -9.19
N TYR A 15 -19.58 24.06 -8.38
CA TYR A 15 -20.02 22.68 -8.18
C TYR A 15 -20.52 22.04 -9.49
N GLU A 16 -21.32 22.76 -10.28
CA GLU A 16 -21.79 22.31 -11.60
C GLU A 16 -20.62 22.12 -12.58
N ALA A 17 -19.61 23.00 -12.56
CA ALA A 17 -18.39 22.85 -13.36
C ALA A 17 -17.57 21.60 -12.99
N CYS A 18 -17.58 21.20 -11.72
CA CYS A 18 -16.92 19.97 -11.25
C CYS A 18 -17.63 18.69 -11.70
N GLN A 19 -18.92 18.76 -12.08
CA GLN A 19 -19.66 17.61 -12.64
C GLN A 19 -19.37 17.38 -14.14
N ALA A 20 -18.31 17.98 -14.69
CA ALA A 20 -17.95 17.86 -16.09
C ALA A 20 -17.80 16.41 -16.56
N GLU A 21 -18.18 16.11 -17.80
CA GLU A 21 -18.14 14.76 -18.37
C GLU A 21 -16.72 14.23 -18.57
N ASP A 22 -15.78 15.08 -18.98
CA ASP A 22 -14.40 14.69 -19.26
C ASP A 22 -13.40 15.21 -18.22
N GLU A 23 -12.23 14.57 -18.20
CA GLU A 23 -11.16 14.83 -17.23
C GLU A 23 -10.46 16.18 -17.46
N ALA A 24 -10.45 16.71 -18.69
CA ALA A 24 -9.81 17.99 -19.00
C ALA A 24 -10.64 19.16 -18.46
N ALA A 25 -11.96 19.08 -18.61
CA ALA A 25 -12.88 20.02 -17.99
C ALA A 25 -12.84 19.95 -16.45
N PHE A 26 -12.76 18.75 -15.88
CA PHE A 26 -12.54 18.57 -14.43
C PHE A 26 -11.23 19.22 -13.96
N ARG A 27 -10.11 18.98 -14.66
CA ARG A 27 -8.82 19.63 -14.38
C ARG A 27 -8.95 21.15 -14.36
N SER A 28 -9.61 21.71 -15.37
CA SER A 28 -9.80 23.16 -15.50
C SER A 28 -10.65 23.74 -14.35
N ALA A 29 -11.68 23.02 -13.90
CA ALA A 29 -12.49 23.42 -12.75
C ALA A 29 -11.66 23.46 -11.46
N VAL A 30 -10.85 22.43 -11.20
CA VAL A 30 -9.95 22.37 -10.03
C VAL A 30 -8.91 23.50 -10.07
N GLU A 31 -8.33 23.76 -11.24
CA GLU A 31 -7.37 24.85 -11.44
C GLU A 31 -8.00 26.21 -11.11
N SER A 32 -9.21 26.47 -11.61
CA SER A 32 -9.93 27.72 -11.34
C SER A 32 -10.26 27.92 -9.85
N ILE A 33 -10.73 26.86 -9.18
CA ILE A 33 -11.04 26.86 -7.74
C ILE A 33 -9.77 27.12 -6.91
N THR A 34 -8.68 26.45 -7.27
CA THR A 34 -7.38 26.61 -6.59
C THR A 34 -6.83 28.02 -6.79
N LEU A 35 -6.86 28.53 -8.03
CA LEU A 35 -6.42 29.88 -8.37
C LEU A 35 -7.17 30.94 -7.55
N LYS A 36 -8.50 30.85 -7.51
CA LYS A 36 -9.34 31.78 -6.75
C LYS A 36 -8.98 31.78 -5.26
N SER A 37 -8.76 30.60 -4.69
CA SER A 37 -8.40 30.44 -3.27
C SER A 37 -7.02 31.03 -2.96
N LEU A 38 -6.03 30.75 -3.81
CA LEU A 38 -4.68 31.31 -3.69
C LEU A 38 -4.67 32.84 -3.88
N GLN A 39 -5.44 33.37 -4.84
CA GLN A 39 -5.58 34.82 -5.05
C GLN A 39 -6.25 35.50 -3.85
N ALA A 40 -7.27 34.89 -3.26
CA ALA A 40 -7.90 35.40 -2.04
C ALA A 40 -6.89 35.46 -0.88
N GLY A 41 -5.99 34.47 -0.76
CA GLY A 41 -4.89 34.49 0.19
C GLY A 41 -3.89 35.63 -0.07
N LEU A 42 -3.51 35.87 -1.32
CA LEU A 42 -2.61 36.96 -1.69
C LEU A 42 -3.21 38.35 -1.45
N GLN A 43 -4.52 38.53 -1.60
CA GLN A 43 -5.20 39.80 -1.32
C GLN A 43 -5.10 40.23 0.16
N GLN A 44 -4.83 39.30 1.07
CA GLN A 44 -4.62 39.59 2.49
C GLN A 44 -3.18 40.08 2.79
N VAL A 45 -2.27 40.00 1.82
CA VAL A 45 -0.86 40.34 2.00
C VAL A 45 -0.63 41.82 1.69
N ASP A 46 -0.21 42.57 2.71
CA ASP A 46 0.31 43.94 2.52
C ASP A 46 1.80 43.90 2.15
N PHE A 47 2.07 43.80 0.84
CA PHE A 47 3.43 43.78 0.29
C PHE A 47 4.26 45.00 0.69
N ARG A 48 3.63 46.18 0.80
CA ARG A 48 4.34 47.42 1.16
C ARG A 48 4.82 47.36 2.59
N THR A 49 3.97 46.92 3.50
CA THR A 49 4.34 46.74 4.91
C THR A 49 5.43 45.67 5.09
N LEU A 50 5.36 44.57 4.34
CA LEU A 50 6.40 43.52 4.36
C LEU A 50 7.75 44.03 3.86
N VAL A 51 7.76 44.70 2.70
CA VAL A 51 8.98 45.31 2.13
C VAL A 51 9.56 46.32 3.11
N ALA A 52 8.76 47.21 3.70
CA ALA A 52 9.22 48.22 4.64
C ALA A 52 9.77 47.62 5.96
N ALA A 53 9.19 46.52 6.44
CA ALA A 53 9.70 45.80 7.61
C ALA A 53 11.07 45.18 7.32
N GLU A 54 11.18 44.50 6.19
CA GLU A 54 12.40 43.81 5.78
C GLU A 54 13.53 44.78 5.41
N TRP A 55 13.20 45.87 4.73
CA TRP A 55 14.10 46.98 4.42
C TRP A 55 14.79 47.53 5.67
N ARG A 56 14.02 47.74 6.74
CA ARG A 56 14.56 48.15 8.06
C ARG A 56 15.38 47.05 8.71
N ARG A 57 14.96 45.78 8.59
CA ARG A 57 15.65 44.63 9.19
C ARG A 57 17.07 44.46 8.65
N ILE A 58 17.27 44.66 7.35
CA ILE A 58 18.58 44.51 6.69
C ILE A 58 19.41 45.80 6.67
N GLY A 59 18.88 46.92 7.18
CA GLY A 59 19.57 48.21 7.17
C GLY A 59 19.78 48.78 5.77
N PHE A 60 18.84 48.56 4.85
CA PHE A 60 19.03 48.87 3.43
C PHE A 60 19.22 50.38 3.15
N ASP A 61 18.74 51.25 4.04
CA ASP A 61 18.99 52.69 3.99
C ASP A 61 20.49 53.02 3.98
N GLU A 62 21.27 52.39 4.86
CA GLU A 62 22.72 52.64 4.93
C GLU A 62 23.47 52.08 3.72
N ILE A 63 22.96 50.99 3.15
CA ILE A 63 23.51 50.40 1.93
C ILE A 63 23.32 51.38 0.77
N LEU A 64 22.10 51.89 0.58
CA LEU A 64 21.82 52.87 -0.47
C LEU A 64 22.62 54.16 -0.29
N ASP A 65 22.67 54.71 0.93
CA ASP A 65 23.34 55.99 1.16
C ASP A 65 24.84 55.91 0.83
N LYS A 66 25.51 54.82 1.25
CA LYS A 66 26.93 54.58 0.92
C LYS A 66 27.16 54.39 -0.57
N GLN A 67 26.25 53.71 -1.27
CA GLN A 67 26.40 53.45 -2.70
C GLN A 67 26.08 54.70 -3.54
N VAL A 68 25.17 55.56 -3.08
CA VAL A 68 24.94 56.87 -3.69
C VAL A 68 26.20 57.73 -3.61
N ASP A 69 26.87 57.79 -2.45
CA ASP A 69 28.14 58.53 -2.32
C ASP A 69 29.22 57.99 -3.25
N ALA A 70 29.42 56.67 -3.26
CA ALA A 70 30.40 56.04 -4.14
C ALA A 70 30.13 56.30 -5.63
N ALA A 71 28.88 56.19 -6.07
CA ALA A 71 28.49 56.43 -7.45
C ALA A 71 28.63 57.91 -7.85
N VAL A 72 28.34 58.84 -6.93
CA VAL A 72 28.53 60.27 -7.16
C VAL A 72 30.01 60.60 -7.31
N ASP A 73 30.87 60.04 -6.45
CA ASP A 73 32.33 60.24 -6.53
C ASP A 73 32.91 59.68 -7.83
N GLU A 74 32.46 58.51 -8.26
CA GLU A 74 32.86 57.88 -9.53
C GLU A 74 32.42 58.73 -10.73
N VAL A 75 31.14 59.12 -10.80
CA VAL A 75 30.62 59.97 -11.89
C VAL A 75 31.29 61.34 -11.90
N HIS A 76 31.58 61.92 -10.73
CA HIS A 76 32.32 63.17 -10.62
C HIS A 76 33.76 63.03 -11.16
N GLY A 77 34.43 61.91 -10.88
CA GLY A 77 35.78 61.63 -11.37
C GLY A 77 35.87 61.40 -12.88
N GLU A 78 34.80 60.88 -13.48
CA GLU A 78 34.72 60.61 -14.92
C GLU A 78 34.19 61.80 -15.74
N SER A 79 33.40 62.68 -15.13
CA SER A 79 32.78 63.82 -15.81
C SER A 79 33.77 64.96 -16.01
N SER A 80 33.74 65.60 -17.19
CA SER A 80 34.54 66.80 -17.40
C SER A 80 33.95 67.98 -16.61
N TRP A 81 34.79 68.93 -16.21
CA TRP A 81 34.32 70.13 -15.51
C TRP A 81 33.30 70.94 -16.32
N GLY A 82 33.41 70.94 -17.65
CA GLY A 82 32.44 71.58 -18.54
C GLY A 82 31.07 70.89 -18.50
N ASP A 83 31.05 69.56 -18.44
CA ASP A 83 29.82 68.77 -18.32
C ASP A 83 29.12 68.99 -16.98
N LEU A 84 29.89 69.07 -15.89
CA LEU A 84 29.37 69.35 -14.55
C LEU A 84 28.74 70.76 -14.48
N LEU A 85 29.37 71.77 -15.09
CA LEU A 85 28.78 73.11 -15.18
C LEU A 85 27.54 73.15 -16.08
N GLN A 86 27.56 72.47 -17.22
CA GLN A 86 26.41 72.39 -18.11
C GLN A 86 25.20 71.75 -17.43
N SER A 87 25.42 70.78 -16.54
CA SER A 87 24.34 70.14 -15.77
C SER A 87 23.55 71.14 -14.91
N LEU A 88 24.16 72.24 -14.48
CA LEU A 88 23.48 73.28 -13.69
C LEU A 88 22.56 74.18 -14.53
N ALA A 89 22.73 74.19 -15.85
CA ALA A 89 21.98 75.08 -16.76
C ALA A 89 21.04 74.30 -17.71
N TYR A 90 21.36 73.05 -18.04
CA TYR A 90 20.63 72.23 -19.01
C TYR A 90 20.04 70.99 -18.34
N ALA A 91 18.71 70.89 -18.35
CA ALA A 91 17.97 69.76 -17.77
C ALA A 91 18.38 68.41 -18.39
N GLU A 92 18.68 68.37 -19.69
CA GLU A 92 19.15 67.17 -20.38
C GLU A 92 20.46 66.64 -19.80
N LYS A 93 21.43 67.53 -19.54
CA LYS A 93 22.73 67.14 -18.98
C LYS A 93 22.62 66.70 -17.53
N ALA A 94 21.74 67.35 -16.78
CA ALA A 94 21.43 66.97 -15.41
C ALA A 94 20.75 65.59 -15.33
N GLN A 95 19.85 65.29 -16.27
CA GLN A 95 19.21 63.98 -16.42
C GLN A 95 20.22 62.89 -16.82
N GLU A 96 21.18 63.19 -17.70
CA GLU A 96 22.25 62.26 -18.06
C GLU A 96 23.07 61.85 -16.83
N LEU A 97 23.51 62.82 -16.01
CA LEU A 97 24.25 62.55 -14.78
C LEU A 97 23.41 61.81 -13.74
N ALA A 98 22.13 62.17 -13.58
CA ALA A 98 21.21 61.46 -12.68
C ALA A 98 21.00 59.99 -13.11
N THR A 99 20.94 59.74 -14.41
CA THR A 99 20.87 58.39 -15.00
C THR A 99 22.13 57.62 -14.68
N ALA A 100 23.30 58.21 -14.96
CA ALA A 100 24.60 57.59 -14.72
C ALA A 100 24.84 57.23 -13.24
N VAL A 101 24.44 58.11 -12.30
CA VAL A 101 24.51 57.83 -10.86
C VAL A 101 23.50 56.74 -10.48
N SER A 102 22.24 56.84 -10.92
CA SER A 102 21.19 55.87 -10.56
C SER A 102 21.51 54.48 -11.05
N GLU A 103 21.99 54.34 -12.29
CA GLU A 103 22.38 53.05 -12.85
C GLU A 103 23.51 52.41 -12.05
N ARG A 104 24.56 53.17 -11.71
CA ARG A 104 25.66 52.67 -10.86
C ARG A 104 25.20 52.24 -9.48
N VAL A 105 24.34 53.02 -8.82
CA VAL A 105 23.82 52.68 -7.49
C VAL A 105 23.02 51.38 -7.55
N PHE A 106 22.03 51.28 -8.43
CA PHE A 106 21.12 50.13 -8.45
C PHE A 106 21.68 48.89 -9.15
N GLN A 107 22.77 49.02 -9.91
CA GLN A 107 23.52 47.88 -10.46
C GLN A 107 24.70 47.47 -9.59
N SER A 108 24.99 48.21 -8.50
CA SER A 108 26.08 47.86 -7.59
C SER A 108 25.81 46.54 -6.87
N GLU A 109 26.85 45.75 -6.65
CA GLU A 109 26.76 44.44 -5.98
C GLU A 109 26.16 44.54 -4.57
N PRO A 110 26.48 45.55 -3.73
CA PRO A 110 25.86 45.70 -2.41
C PRO A 110 24.35 45.97 -2.48
N VAL A 111 23.89 46.81 -3.41
CA VAL A 111 22.46 47.10 -3.57
C VAL A 111 21.74 45.87 -4.12
N ARG A 112 22.32 45.20 -5.12
CA ARG A 112 21.78 43.95 -5.65
C ARG A 112 21.63 42.89 -4.57
N SER A 113 22.69 42.64 -3.79
CA SER A 113 22.66 41.68 -2.68
C SER A 113 21.63 42.05 -1.62
N GLY A 114 21.47 43.34 -1.28
CA GLY A 114 20.44 43.76 -0.34
C GLY A 114 19.02 43.59 -0.89
N ILE A 115 18.78 43.80 -2.19
CA ILE A 115 17.49 43.47 -2.84
C ILE A 115 17.22 41.97 -2.77
N GLU A 116 18.23 41.11 -3.00
CA GLU A 116 18.09 39.65 -2.89
C GLU A 116 17.76 39.20 -1.47
N GLN A 117 18.41 39.79 -0.46
CA GLN A 117 18.12 39.53 0.95
C GLN A 117 16.71 39.98 1.32
N LEU A 118 16.29 41.16 0.85
CA LEU A 118 14.94 41.68 1.05
C LEU A 118 13.90 40.75 0.41
N ALA A 119 14.09 40.38 -0.85
CA ALA A 119 13.20 39.46 -1.55
C ALA A 119 13.11 38.09 -0.85
N THR A 120 14.23 37.61 -0.30
CA THR A 120 14.27 36.36 0.49
C THR A 120 13.48 36.47 1.78
N GLY A 121 13.62 37.59 2.53
CA GLY A 121 12.90 37.81 3.77
C GLY A 121 11.39 37.99 3.55
N VAL A 122 11.01 38.83 2.59
CA VAL A 122 9.63 39.02 2.15
C VAL A 122 9.03 37.70 1.65
N GLY A 123 9.79 36.91 0.90
CA GLY A 123 9.39 35.59 0.42
C GLY A 123 9.10 34.58 1.51
N LYS A 124 9.78 34.66 2.66
CA LYS A 124 9.52 33.79 3.81
C LYS A 124 8.13 34.05 4.41
N GLU A 125 7.76 35.32 4.56
CA GLU A 125 6.46 35.68 5.14
C GLU A 125 5.32 35.41 4.16
N ILE A 126 5.54 35.71 2.88
CA ILE A 126 4.59 35.39 1.80
C ILE A 126 4.40 33.88 1.68
N GLY A 127 5.47 33.09 1.72
CA GLY A 127 5.40 31.64 1.65
C GLY A 127 4.48 31.06 2.71
N ARG A 128 4.52 31.60 3.94
CA ARG A 128 3.61 31.21 5.03
C ARG A 128 2.15 31.54 4.74
N ASN A 129 1.86 32.70 4.14
CA ASN A 129 0.49 33.07 3.75
C ASN A 129 -0.03 32.22 2.58
N ILE A 130 0.82 31.91 1.60
CA ILE A 130 0.45 31.03 0.49
C ILE A 130 0.25 29.58 0.98
N GLU A 131 1.04 29.13 1.95
CA GLU A 131 0.87 27.82 2.60
C GLU A 131 -0.53 27.71 3.24
N LEU A 132 -0.94 28.72 4.02
CA LEU A 132 -2.29 28.79 4.58
C LEU A 132 -3.37 28.82 3.47
N ALA A 133 -3.17 29.63 2.42
CA ALA A 133 -4.10 29.69 1.30
C ALA A 133 -4.20 28.37 0.52
N THR A 134 -3.13 27.59 0.48
CA THR A 134 -3.10 26.25 -0.14
C THR A 134 -3.90 25.25 0.69
N VAL A 135 -3.83 25.34 2.02
CA VAL A 135 -4.68 24.55 2.93
C VAL A 135 -6.15 24.95 2.77
N ASP A 136 -6.45 26.25 2.68
CA ASP A 136 -7.81 26.74 2.45
C ASP A 136 -8.37 26.33 1.08
N ALA A 137 -7.51 26.16 0.08
CA ALA A 137 -7.87 25.64 -1.24
C ALA A 137 -8.16 24.13 -1.27
N ALA A 138 -7.73 23.38 -0.25
CA ALA A 138 -7.85 21.93 -0.22
C ALA A 138 -9.33 21.50 -0.19
N GLU A 139 -10.10 21.99 0.77
CA GLU A 139 -11.51 21.59 0.92
C GLU A 139 -12.37 21.79 -0.35
N PRO A 140 -12.41 22.97 -0.99
CA PRO A 140 -13.20 23.14 -2.21
C PRO A 140 -12.67 22.29 -3.39
N SER A 141 -11.36 22.06 -3.48
CA SER A 141 -10.77 21.16 -4.49
C SER A 141 -11.19 19.69 -4.26
N LEU A 142 -11.22 19.25 -3.00
CA LEU A 142 -11.67 17.90 -2.64
C LEU A 142 -13.17 17.71 -2.85
N GLN A 143 -13.98 18.73 -2.57
CA GLN A 143 -15.41 18.73 -2.89
C GLN A 143 -15.64 18.66 -4.42
N CYS A 144 -14.81 19.36 -5.21
CA CYS A 144 -14.84 19.27 -6.67
C CYS A 144 -14.56 17.85 -7.17
N LEU A 145 -13.51 17.21 -6.63
CA LEU A 145 -13.18 15.81 -6.93
C LEU A 145 -14.33 14.86 -6.54
N GLN A 146 -14.98 15.11 -5.40
CA GLN A 146 -16.13 14.31 -4.99
C GLN A 146 -17.34 14.49 -5.91
N ALA A 147 -17.59 15.70 -6.39
CA ALA A 147 -18.66 16.01 -7.34
C ALA A 147 -18.41 15.34 -8.70
N TYR A 148 -17.16 15.25 -9.13
CA TYR A 148 -16.77 14.58 -10.37
C TYR A 148 -16.93 13.05 -10.28
N LEU A 149 -16.46 12.44 -9.19
CA LEU A 149 -16.40 10.98 -9.05
C LEU A 149 -17.68 10.35 -8.50
N GLY A 150 -18.37 11.03 -7.59
CA GLY A 150 -19.51 10.51 -6.83
C GLY A 150 -20.63 9.94 -7.72
N PRO A 151 -21.15 10.71 -8.70
CA PRO A 151 -22.21 10.22 -9.59
C PRO A 151 -21.85 8.95 -10.37
N ARG A 152 -20.58 8.83 -10.78
CA ARG A 152 -20.08 7.75 -11.65
C ARG A 152 -19.74 6.49 -10.89
N PHE A 153 -18.96 6.61 -9.83
CA PHE A 153 -18.32 5.48 -9.16
C PHE A 153 -18.81 5.24 -7.73
N GLY A 154 -19.63 6.16 -7.20
CA GLY A 154 -20.14 6.10 -5.84
C GLY A 154 -19.43 7.07 -4.89
N VAL A 155 -20.09 7.34 -3.78
CA VAL A 155 -19.65 8.23 -2.71
C VAL A 155 -18.46 7.65 -1.94
N THR A 156 -18.38 6.33 -1.76
CA THR A 156 -17.23 5.74 -1.04
C THR A 156 -15.94 5.90 -1.84
N VAL A 157 -15.97 5.59 -3.13
CA VAL A 157 -14.83 5.80 -4.04
C VAL A 157 -14.41 7.26 -4.04
N SER A 158 -15.37 8.18 -4.19
CA SER A 158 -15.07 9.61 -4.26
C SER A 158 -14.44 10.14 -2.96
N ARG A 159 -14.87 9.63 -1.79
CA ARG A 159 -14.28 9.96 -0.48
C ARG A 159 -12.87 9.40 -0.31
N VAL A 160 -12.60 8.19 -0.77
CA VAL A 160 -11.25 7.59 -0.66
C VAL A 160 -10.25 8.37 -1.51
N VAL A 161 -10.59 8.64 -2.77
CA VAL A 161 -9.73 9.44 -3.65
C VAL A 161 -9.54 10.85 -3.09
N ALA A 162 -10.61 11.48 -2.58
CA ALA A 162 -10.50 12.79 -1.94
C ALA A 162 -9.64 12.76 -0.66
N SER A 163 -9.70 11.68 0.13
CA SER A 163 -8.84 11.52 1.29
C SER A 163 -7.37 11.41 0.90
N ASP A 164 -7.05 10.69 -0.17
CA ASP A 164 -5.68 10.55 -0.65
C ASP A 164 -5.16 11.84 -1.30
N ALA A 165 -6.01 12.53 -2.07
CA ALA A 165 -5.72 13.87 -2.56
C ALA A 165 -5.52 14.87 -1.40
N GLY A 166 -6.29 14.77 -0.33
CA GLY A 166 -6.16 15.61 0.87
C GLY A 166 -4.80 15.46 1.55
N LYS A 167 -4.21 14.25 1.54
CA LYS A 167 -2.83 14.04 2.04
C LYS A 167 -1.81 14.81 1.22
N ALA A 168 -2.05 15.05 -0.06
CA ALA A 168 -1.15 15.85 -0.89
C ALA A 168 -1.17 17.34 -0.53
N PHE A 169 -2.23 17.84 0.11
CA PHE A 169 -2.30 19.20 0.66
C PHE A 169 -1.70 19.31 2.07
N ALA A 170 -1.43 18.19 2.74
CA ALA A 170 -0.89 18.20 4.08
C ALA A 170 0.57 18.68 4.10
N ILE A 171 0.91 19.46 5.14
CA ILE A 171 2.26 19.95 5.40
C ILE A 171 2.98 18.88 6.23
N ASP A 172 4.08 18.33 5.72
CA ASP A 172 4.95 17.46 6.51
C ASP A 172 5.92 18.32 7.35
N PRO A 173 5.79 18.34 8.69
CA PRO A 173 6.66 19.12 9.57
C PRO A 173 8.15 18.77 9.44
N ALA A 174 8.48 17.55 9.00
CA ALA A 174 9.86 17.11 8.81
C ALA A 174 10.54 17.85 7.65
N THR A 175 9.81 18.19 6.59
CA THR A 175 10.34 18.92 5.43
C THR A 175 10.56 20.42 5.67
N ALA A 176 9.98 20.99 6.73
CA ALA A 176 10.16 22.41 7.09
C ALA A 176 11.55 22.73 7.68
N THR A 177 12.37 21.72 7.99
CA THR A 177 13.67 21.90 8.69
C THR A 177 14.90 21.51 7.88
N SER A 178 14.75 20.93 6.68
CA SER A 178 15.92 20.57 5.86
C SER A 178 16.47 21.80 5.12
N GLN A 179 17.65 22.26 5.53
CA GLN A 179 18.47 23.15 4.71
C GLN A 179 18.82 22.44 3.40
N VAL A 180 18.18 22.87 2.31
CA VAL A 180 18.40 22.31 0.97
C VAL A 180 19.64 22.95 0.35
N SER A 181 20.67 22.14 0.10
CA SER A 181 21.82 22.54 -0.72
C SER A 181 21.46 22.41 -2.21
N THR A 182 22.18 23.14 -3.05
CA THR A 182 21.96 23.32 -4.50
C THR A 182 22.04 22.04 -5.36
N THR A 183 22.18 20.85 -4.78
CA THR A 183 22.37 19.58 -5.51
C THR A 183 21.23 18.57 -5.39
N SER A 184 20.12 18.87 -4.70
CA SER A 184 18.98 17.94 -4.57
C SER A 184 17.86 18.22 -5.58
N VAL A 185 18.18 18.22 -6.87
CA VAL A 185 17.21 18.36 -7.98
C VAL A 185 16.37 17.06 -8.19
N LEU A 186 16.44 16.09 -7.28
CA LEU A 186 15.89 14.73 -7.48
C LEU A 186 14.95 14.22 -6.39
N ILE A 187 14.39 15.10 -5.53
CA ILE A 187 13.32 14.73 -4.59
C ILE A 187 12.00 15.37 -5.06
N GLN A 188 11.57 15.03 -6.28
CA GLN A 188 10.27 15.48 -6.83
C GLN A 188 9.09 14.56 -6.49
N GLY A 189 9.34 13.47 -5.76
CA GLY A 189 8.34 12.42 -5.53
C GLY A 189 7.60 12.45 -4.19
N SER A 190 8.06 13.23 -3.20
CA SER A 190 7.55 13.17 -1.82
C SER A 190 7.15 14.50 -1.20
N GLU A 191 7.30 15.61 -1.92
CA GLU A 191 6.92 16.92 -1.41
C GLU A 191 5.41 17.12 -1.64
N GLY A 192 4.63 17.26 -0.56
CA GLY A 192 3.23 17.68 -0.65
C GLY A 192 3.10 19.01 -1.43
N ILE A 193 1.93 19.27 -2.01
CA ILE A 193 1.61 20.46 -2.80
C ILE A 193 2.09 21.73 -2.07
N ALA A 194 1.82 21.83 -0.77
CA ALA A 194 2.26 22.94 0.09
C ALA A 194 3.79 23.09 0.18
N GLY A 195 4.55 21.99 0.26
CA GLY A 195 6.02 22.01 0.33
C GLY A 195 6.67 22.47 -0.98
N ALA A 196 6.15 21.99 -2.10
CA ALA A 196 6.61 22.40 -3.44
C ALA A 196 6.40 23.91 -3.68
N VAL A 197 5.30 24.47 -3.15
CA VAL A 197 5.00 25.91 -3.24
C VAL A 197 6.09 26.76 -2.59
N ILE A 198 6.46 26.42 -1.35
CA ILE A 198 7.42 27.20 -0.56
C ILE A 198 8.78 27.25 -1.26
N LEU A 199 9.24 26.12 -1.79
CA LEU A 199 10.51 26.05 -2.52
C LEU A 199 10.46 26.87 -3.81
N LEU A 200 9.34 26.81 -4.54
CA LEU A 200 9.19 27.51 -5.81
C LEU A 200 9.13 29.03 -5.63
N VAL A 201 8.38 29.52 -4.64
CA VAL A 201 8.32 30.94 -4.27
C VAL A 201 9.71 31.45 -3.88
N ARG A 202 10.44 30.70 -3.02
CA ARG A 202 11.78 31.09 -2.59
C ARG A 202 12.79 31.15 -3.75
N ARG A 203 12.78 30.15 -4.63
CA ARG A 203 13.67 30.08 -5.80
C ARG A 203 13.41 31.21 -6.82
N GLN A 204 12.15 31.59 -7.01
CA GLN A 204 11.82 32.65 -7.97
C GLN A 204 12.14 34.04 -7.44
N LEU A 205 11.91 34.29 -6.14
CA LEU A 205 12.24 35.56 -5.51
C LEU A 205 13.75 35.82 -5.47
N SER A 206 14.59 34.79 -5.32
CA SER A 206 16.05 34.95 -5.40
C SER A 206 16.56 35.34 -6.79
N ASN A 207 15.80 35.06 -7.86
CA ASN A 207 16.18 35.36 -9.24
C ASN A 207 15.65 36.72 -9.74
N MET A 208 15.04 37.54 -8.88
CA MET A 208 14.39 38.80 -9.26
C MET A 208 15.32 40.03 -9.32
N ALA A 209 16.47 40.00 -8.64
CA ALA A 209 17.24 41.22 -8.35
C ALA A 209 17.63 42.03 -9.60
N THR A 210 18.03 41.36 -10.68
CA THR A 210 18.45 42.01 -11.93
C THR A 210 17.27 42.71 -12.64
N ARG A 211 16.08 42.10 -12.65
CA ARG A 211 14.88 42.69 -13.29
C ARG A 211 14.33 43.86 -12.48
N ILE A 212 14.39 43.75 -11.16
CA ILE A 212 13.96 44.78 -10.22
C ILE A 212 14.83 46.04 -10.34
N GLY A 213 16.16 45.89 -10.46
CA GLY A 213 17.09 47.01 -10.55
C GLY A 213 16.74 48.01 -11.67
N HIS A 214 16.44 47.54 -12.88
CA HIS A 214 16.08 48.41 -14.01
C HIS A 214 14.74 49.14 -13.81
N ARG A 215 13.75 48.50 -13.18
CA ARG A 215 12.46 49.14 -12.88
C ARG A 215 12.59 50.24 -11.83
N ILE A 216 13.42 49.99 -10.81
CA ILE A 216 13.72 50.98 -9.77
C ILE A 216 14.40 52.20 -10.37
N VAL A 217 15.40 52.02 -11.23
CA VAL A 217 16.09 53.13 -11.93
C VAL A 217 15.07 54.01 -12.65
N GLY A 218 14.15 53.42 -13.43
CA GLY A 218 13.11 54.20 -14.14
C GLY A 218 12.20 55.00 -13.20
N ALA A 219 11.78 54.41 -12.08
CA ALA A 219 10.90 55.07 -11.12
C ALA A 219 11.60 56.19 -10.32
N VAL A 220 12.88 56.01 -9.99
CA VAL A 220 13.70 57.01 -9.30
C VAL A 220 14.05 58.16 -10.25
N LEU A 221 14.38 57.86 -11.51
CA LEU A 221 14.69 58.88 -12.51
C LEU A 221 13.52 59.80 -12.81
N GLY A 222 12.29 59.28 -12.91
CA GLY A 222 11.10 60.12 -13.10
C GLY A 222 10.97 61.20 -12.02
N ARG A 223 11.37 60.88 -10.78
CA ARG A 223 11.38 61.80 -9.64
C ARG A 223 12.59 62.74 -9.67
N LEU A 224 13.80 62.21 -9.85
CA LEU A 224 15.03 63.01 -9.92
C LEU A 224 14.93 64.08 -11.01
N VAL A 225 14.46 63.72 -12.21
CA VAL A 225 14.28 64.66 -13.32
C VAL A 225 13.29 65.76 -12.96
N SER A 226 12.19 65.45 -12.27
CA SER A 226 11.21 66.47 -11.85
C SER A 226 11.78 67.51 -10.87
N ILE A 227 12.65 67.08 -9.96
CA ILE A 227 13.23 67.93 -8.91
C ILE A 227 14.41 68.71 -9.45
N VAL A 228 15.24 68.07 -10.26
CA VAL A 228 16.36 68.71 -10.94
C VAL A 228 15.84 69.76 -11.94
N ALA A 229 14.81 69.44 -12.74
CA ALA A 229 14.15 70.41 -13.62
C ALA A 229 13.51 71.60 -12.86
N GLY A 230 12.97 71.37 -11.67
CA GLY A 230 12.44 72.43 -10.80
C GLY A 230 13.52 73.24 -10.05
N GLY A 231 14.69 72.64 -9.81
CA GLY A 231 15.78 73.21 -8.99
C GLY A 231 16.85 74.00 -9.76
N ILE A 232 16.95 73.80 -11.08
CA ILE A 232 17.94 74.46 -11.98
C ILE A 232 17.92 76.00 -11.86
N GLY A 233 16.81 76.62 -11.43
CA GLY A 233 16.72 78.07 -11.23
C GLY A 233 17.12 78.60 -9.84
N VAL A 234 17.21 77.76 -8.81
CA VAL A 234 17.34 78.21 -7.39
C VAL A 234 18.78 78.07 -6.87
N VAL A 235 19.59 77.17 -7.45
CA VAL A 235 20.93 76.83 -6.95
C VAL A 235 21.95 77.96 -7.16
N LEU A 236 21.79 78.76 -8.21
CA LEU A 236 22.70 79.87 -8.52
C LEU A 236 22.60 81.04 -7.52
N ILE A 237 21.59 81.07 -6.63
CA ILE A 237 21.30 82.22 -5.76
C ILE A 237 21.80 82.02 -4.31
N ALA A 238 22.19 80.81 -3.90
CA ALA A 238 22.43 80.52 -2.47
C ALA A 238 23.68 79.68 -2.09
N LYS A 239 24.52 79.20 -3.03
CA LYS A 239 25.61 78.25 -2.72
C LYS A 239 27.04 78.75 -3.02
N ASP A 240 28.00 78.19 -2.28
CA ASP A 240 29.43 78.54 -2.26
C ASP A 240 30.16 78.14 -3.56
N ILE A 241 31.20 78.89 -3.96
CA ILE A 241 31.92 78.71 -5.25
C ILE A 241 32.55 77.31 -5.38
N TRP A 242 32.84 76.66 -4.25
CA TRP A 242 33.45 75.33 -4.20
C TRP A 242 32.48 74.20 -4.63
N GLU A 243 31.18 74.30 -4.32
CA GLU A 243 30.18 73.30 -4.71
C GLU A 243 29.77 73.42 -6.19
N LEU A 244 29.94 74.60 -6.80
CA LEU A 244 29.71 74.80 -8.24
C LEU A 244 30.61 73.92 -9.12
N ARG A 245 31.77 73.48 -8.60
CA ARG A 245 32.70 72.58 -9.32
C ARG A 245 32.13 71.17 -9.52
N SER A 246 31.16 70.76 -8.71
CA SER A 246 30.58 69.41 -8.72
C SER A 246 29.23 69.34 -9.44
N GLY A 247 28.77 70.43 -10.06
CA GLY A 247 27.54 70.45 -10.85
C GLY A 247 26.29 70.11 -10.02
N VAL A 248 25.34 69.39 -10.62
CA VAL A 248 24.11 68.93 -9.94
C VAL A 248 24.30 67.72 -9.03
N LEU A 249 25.48 67.10 -9.02
CA LEU A 249 25.72 65.82 -8.33
C LEU A 249 25.38 65.84 -6.83
N PRO A 250 25.66 66.90 -6.05
CA PRO A 250 25.24 66.97 -4.64
C PRO A 250 23.71 66.95 -4.46
N ILE A 251 22.96 67.55 -5.39
CA ILE A 251 21.49 67.58 -5.36
C ILE A 251 20.94 66.19 -5.70
N ILE A 252 21.53 65.53 -6.68
CA ILE A 252 21.22 64.14 -7.01
C ILE A 252 21.48 63.26 -5.78
N ALA A 253 22.62 63.42 -5.12
CA ALA A 253 22.97 62.66 -3.92
C ALA A 253 21.93 62.86 -2.80
N GLU A 254 21.59 64.12 -2.48
CA GLU A 254 20.62 64.47 -1.44
C GLU A 254 19.23 63.90 -1.77
N GLU A 255 18.76 64.07 -3.00
CA GLU A 255 17.45 63.58 -3.42
C GLU A 255 17.38 62.05 -3.49
N MET A 256 18.45 61.38 -3.94
CA MET A 256 18.52 59.92 -3.97
C MET A 256 18.51 59.31 -2.55
N LYS A 257 19.11 60.00 -1.57
CA LYS A 257 19.10 59.59 -0.16
C LYS A 257 17.84 59.97 0.60
N SER A 258 17.00 60.83 0.00
CA SER A 258 15.77 61.31 0.62
C SER A 258 14.83 60.15 0.98
N ARG A 259 14.07 60.31 2.09
CA ARG A 259 13.06 59.32 2.51
C ARG A 259 12.06 59.03 1.40
N SER A 260 11.69 60.06 0.66
CA SER A 260 10.69 60.00 -0.38
C SER A 260 11.16 59.27 -1.65
N THR A 261 12.47 59.26 -1.95
CA THR A 261 13.03 58.38 -2.98
C THR A 261 13.07 56.94 -2.48
N LYS A 262 13.52 56.72 -1.25
CA LYS A 262 13.52 55.39 -0.61
C LYS A 262 12.11 54.78 -0.55
N ASP A 263 11.09 55.56 -0.22
CA ASP A 263 9.68 55.17 -0.23
C ASP A 263 9.22 54.75 -1.63
N ARG A 264 9.69 55.45 -2.68
CA ARG A 264 9.38 55.10 -4.07
C ARG A 264 10.05 53.79 -4.49
N VAL A 265 11.29 53.55 -4.05
CA VAL A 265 11.98 52.27 -4.27
C VAL A 265 11.22 51.13 -3.59
N GLN A 266 10.79 51.32 -2.33
CA GLN A 266 9.98 50.34 -1.61
C GLN A 266 8.64 50.04 -2.31
N GLU A 267 7.99 51.07 -2.87
CA GLU A 267 6.74 50.91 -3.63
C GLU A 267 6.95 50.06 -4.90
N GLU A 268 7.99 50.34 -5.68
CA GLU A 268 8.29 49.56 -6.89
C GLU A 268 8.74 48.13 -6.59
N LEU A 269 9.44 47.93 -5.47
CA LEU A 269 9.77 46.60 -4.96
C LEU A 269 8.50 45.82 -4.61
N ALA A 270 7.61 46.42 -3.82
CA ALA A 270 6.33 45.81 -3.42
C ALA A 270 5.48 45.46 -4.65
N LYS A 271 5.37 46.40 -5.62
CA LYS A 271 4.65 46.19 -6.87
C LYS A 271 5.25 45.04 -7.68
N SER A 272 6.57 45.04 -7.90
CA SER A 272 7.24 43.99 -8.69
C SER A 272 7.12 42.61 -8.06
N ILE A 273 7.21 42.52 -6.72
CA ILE A 273 6.99 41.27 -5.98
C ILE A 273 5.54 40.80 -6.16
N SER A 274 4.55 41.69 -6.04
CA SER A 274 3.14 41.35 -6.19
C SER A 274 2.78 40.83 -7.59
N GLU A 275 3.27 41.50 -8.65
CA GLU A 275 3.04 41.10 -10.04
C GLU A 275 3.61 39.71 -10.33
N GLN A 276 4.83 39.46 -9.86
CA GLN A 276 5.47 38.17 -10.09
C GLN A 276 4.75 37.04 -9.32
N LEU A 277 4.21 37.31 -8.14
CA LEU A 277 3.47 36.32 -7.37
C LEU A 277 2.09 35.99 -7.96
N ASP A 278 1.38 36.93 -8.59
CA ASP A 278 0.13 36.60 -9.30
C ASP A 278 0.39 35.59 -10.44
N GLU A 279 1.48 35.77 -11.19
CA GLU A 279 1.89 34.83 -12.23
C GLU A 279 2.24 33.45 -11.64
N GLN A 280 2.95 33.41 -10.50
CA GLN A 280 3.29 32.15 -9.83
C GLN A 280 2.08 31.41 -9.27
N VAL A 281 1.10 32.13 -8.73
CA VAL A 281 -0.12 31.51 -8.21
C VAL A 281 -0.93 30.84 -9.32
N ARG A 282 -0.90 31.37 -10.55
CA ARG A 282 -1.48 30.70 -11.73
C ARG A 282 -0.76 29.38 -12.05
N ASP A 283 0.56 29.39 -12.18
CA ASP A 283 1.35 28.18 -12.42
C ASP A 283 1.14 27.13 -11.32
N LEU A 284 1.10 27.57 -10.07
CA LEU A 284 0.83 26.72 -8.92
C LEU A 284 -0.56 26.08 -8.97
N SER A 285 -1.59 26.84 -9.33
CA SER A 285 -2.95 26.32 -9.46
C SER A 285 -3.04 25.24 -10.54
N ALA A 286 -2.36 25.42 -11.67
CA ALA A 286 -2.30 24.44 -12.76
C ALA A 286 -1.59 23.15 -12.31
N LYS A 287 -0.45 23.27 -11.61
CA LYS A 287 0.29 22.11 -11.06
C LYS A 287 -0.49 21.36 -9.98
N THR A 288 -1.25 22.10 -9.16
CA THR A 288 -2.12 21.51 -8.14
C THR A 288 -3.22 20.68 -8.79
N ALA A 289 -3.85 21.21 -9.84
CA ALA A 289 -4.86 20.48 -10.62
C ALA A 289 -4.25 19.23 -11.29
N ASP A 290 -3.05 19.36 -11.87
CA ASP A 290 -2.29 18.22 -12.42
C ASP A 290 -2.09 17.12 -11.38
N ARG A 291 -1.67 17.48 -10.16
CA ARG A 291 -1.44 16.52 -9.09
C ARG A 291 -2.72 15.82 -8.66
N ILE A 292 -3.84 16.53 -8.54
CA ILE A 292 -5.14 15.91 -8.22
C ILE A 292 -5.56 14.91 -9.30
N VAL A 293 -5.42 15.29 -10.57
CA VAL A 293 -5.73 14.41 -11.70
C VAL A 293 -4.80 13.19 -11.72
N GLU A 294 -3.52 13.37 -11.40
CA GLU A 294 -2.56 12.28 -11.28
C GLU A 294 -2.97 11.26 -10.20
N ILE A 295 -3.35 11.73 -9.01
CA ILE A 295 -3.83 10.89 -7.91
C ILE A 295 -5.07 10.10 -8.34
N TRP A 296 -6.02 10.77 -9.02
CA TRP A 296 -7.17 10.09 -9.60
C TRP A 296 -6.77 9.02 -10.63
N ARG A 297 -5.85 9.34 -11.55
CA ARG A 297 -5.37 8.38 -12.56
C ARG A 297 -4.65 7.19 -11.95
N GLU A 298 -3.89 7.39 -10.88
CA GLU A 298 -3.24 6.32 -10.13
C GLU A 298 -4.26 5.39 -9.49
N PHE A 299 -5.23 5.97 -8.76
CA PHE A 299 -6.34 5.22 -8.18
C PHE A 299 -7.14 4.47 -9.24
N ARG A 300 -7.45 5.12 -10.38
CA ARG A 300 -8.17 4.49 -11.48
C ARG A 300 -7.42 3.29 -12.05
N ARG A 301 -6.09 3.34 -12.12
CA ARG A 301 -5.25 2.23 -12.58
C ARG A 301 -5.24 1.08 -11.58
N SER A 302 -5.12 1.34 -10.29
CA SER A 302 -5.11 0.28 -9.26
C SER A 302 -6.47 -0.41 -9.10
N HIS A 303 -7.57 0.33 -9.31
CA HIS A 303 -8.94 -0.15 -9.11
C HIS A 303 -9.73 -0.31 -10.41
N ALA A 304 -9.04 -0.47 -11.55
CA ALA A 304 -9.64 -0.36 -12.88
C ALA A 304 -10.88 -1.25 -13.07
N LYS A 305 -10.83 -2.51 -12.60
CA LYS A 305 -11.92 -3.45 -12.82
C LYS A 305 -13.13 -3.17 -11.93
N VAL A 306 -12.90 -2.79 -10.67
CA VAL A 306 -13.95 -2.43 -9.73
C VAL A 306 -14.68 -1.16 -10.20
N LEU A 307 -13.94 -0.17 -10.72
CA LEU A 307 -14.51 1.05 -11.28
C LEU A 307 -15.34 0.79 -12.55
N ASP A 308 -14.83 -0.05 -13.46
CA ASP A 308 -15.55 -0.48 -14.67
C ASP A 308 -16.89 -1.15 -14.34
N LEU A 309 -16.91 -2.00 -13.31
CA LEU A 309 -18.15 -2.65 -12.85
C LEU A 309 -19.11 -1.66 -12.20
N ALA A 310 -18.62 -0.73 -11.40
CA ALA A 310 -19.43 0.29 -10.72
C ALA A 310 -20.09 1.27 -11.71
N GLU A 311 -19.38 1.66 -12.76
CA GLU A 311 -19.88 2.55 -13.80
C GLU A 311 -21.02 1.90 -14.60
N LYS A 312 -20.90 0.60 -14.89
CA LYS A 312 -21.88 -0.15 -15.70
C LYS A 312 -23.05 -0.71 -14.91
N ASN A 313 -22.90 -0.93 -13.59
CA ASN A 313 -23.89 -1.65 -12.78
C ASN A 313 -24.24 -0.90 -11.49
N ALA A 314 -25.45 -0.34 -11.45
CA ALA A 314 -25.95 0.39 -10.28
C ALA A 314 -25.98 -0.43 -8.97
N PRO A 315 -26.34 -1.73 -8.94
CA PRO A 315 -26.28 -2.54 -7.72
C PRO A 315 -24.84 -2.70 -7.19
N PHE A 316 -23.86 -2.87 -8.08
CA PHE A 316 -22.46 -2.98 -7.69
C PHE A 316 -21.93 -1.65 -7.15
N LYS A 317 -22.32 -0.52 -7.76
CA LYS A 317 -22.03 0.82 -7.21
C LYS A 317 -22.58 0.99 -5.79
N ALA A 318 -23.84 0.61 -5.56
CA ALA A 318 -24.46 0.66 -4.23
C ALA A 318 -23.75 -0.24 -3.21
N PHE A 319 -23.22 -1.38 -3.65
CA PHE A 319 -22.39 -2.25 -2.82
C PHE A 319 -21.06 -1.58 -2.42
N LEU A 320 -20.37 -0.91 -3.34
CA LEU A 320 -19.18 -0.12 -3.02
C LEU A 320 -19.50 1.03 -2.06
N ASP A 321 -20.65 1.68 -2.22
CA ASP A 321 -21.10 2.75 -1.33
C ASP A 321 -21.39 2.28 0.10
N ALA A 322 -21.79 1.02 0.27
CA ALA A 322 -21.97 0.41 1.57
C ALA A 322 -20.67 -0.14 2.19
N ALA A 323 -19.61 -0.30 1.37
CA ALA A 323 -18.33 -0.80 1.84
C ALA A 323 -17.55 0.26 2.63
N ARG A 324 -16.75 -0.19 3.59
CA ARG A 324 -15.83 0.68 4.31
C ARG A 324 -14.60 0.98 3.44
N PRO A 325 -13.96 2.17 3.59
CA PRO A 325 -12.76 2.54 2.84
C PRO A 325 -11.63 1.48 2.86
N ASP A 326 -11.38 0.85 4.01
CA ASP A 326 -10.35 -0.17 4.20
C ASP A 326 -10.65 -1.49 3.46
N GLN A 327 -11.90 -1.69 3.02
CA GLN A 327 -12.32 -2.90 2.31
C GLN A 327 -12.07 -2.84 0.81
N LEU A 328 -11.75 -1.67 0.22
CA LEU A 328 -11.58 -1.53 -1.24
C LEU A 328 -10.51 -2.48 -1.79
N ALA A 329 -9.32 -2.52 -1.20
CA ALA A 329 -8.24 -3.41 -1.63
C ALA A 329 -8.66 -4.90 -1.60
N ARG A 330 -9.45 -5.29 -0.59
CA ARG A 330 -10.01 -6.64 -0.47
C ARG A 330 -11.07 -6.90 -1.55
N ILE A 331 -11.90 -5.91 -1.87
CA ILE A 331 -12.88 -5.99 -2.95
C ILE A 331 -12.15 -6.18 -4.28
N ASP A 332 -11.09 -5.43 -4.57
CA ASP A 332 -10.31 -5.61 -5.81
C ASP A 332 -9.74 -7.03 -5.93
N GLU A 333 -9.16 -7.54 -4.85
CA GLU A 333 -8.58 -8.88 -4.85
C GLU A 333 -9.65 -9.95 -5.12
N LEU A 334 -10.78 -9.89 -4.41
CA LEU A 334 -11.88 -10.84 -4.57
C LEU A 334 -12.52 -10.73 -5.97
N VAL A 335 -12.73 -9.51 -6.45
CA VAL A 335 -13.22 -9.26 -7.82
C VAL A 335 -12.24 -9.82 -8.84
N GLY A 336 -10.94 -9.60 -8.66
CA GLY A 336 -9.89 -10.15 -9.53
C GLY A 336 -9.91 -11.67 -9.59
N ILE A 337 -10.04 -12.34 -8.43
CA ILE A 337 -10.16 -13.80 -8.36
C ILE A 337 -11.41 -14.29 -9.10
N ILE A 338 -12.57 -13.67 -8.85
CA ILE A 338 -13.83 -14.06 -9.48
C ILE A 338 -13.78 -13.83 -11.00
N VAL A 339 -13.36 -12.65 -11.45
CA VAL A 339 -13.28 -12.29 -12.87
C VAL A 339 -12.35 -13.24 -13.62
N SER A 340 -11.25 -13.67 -13.01
CA SER A 340 -10.29 -14.59 -13.65
C SER A 340 -10.90 -15.95 -14.04
N ARG A 341 -11.99 -16.37 -13.39
CA ARG A 341 -12.61 -17.68 -13.58
C ARG A 341 -14.04 -17.62 -14.13
N GLU A 342 -14.82 -16.63 -13.70
CA GLU A 342 -16.26 -16.52 -13.96
C GLU A 342 -16.60 -15.25 -14.76
N GLY A 343 -15.63 -14.36 -15.01
CA GLY A 343 -15.87 -13.07 -15.65
C GLY A 343 -16.74 -12.11 -14.82
N ASP A 344 -17.20 -11.05 -15.47
CA ASP A 344 -17.99 -9.98 -14.83
C ASP A 344 -19.34 -10.48 -14.31
N GLU A 345 -19.99 -11.36 -15.06
CA GLU A 345 -21.27 -11.97 -14.68
C GLU A 345 -21.16 -12.77 -13.38
N GLY A 346 -20.01 -13.42 -13.15
CA GLY A 346 -19.73 -14.11 -11.89
C GLY A 346 -19.72 -13.18 -10.69
N VAL A 347 -19.14 -11.98 -10.84
CA VAL A 347 -19.13 -10.95 -9.79
C VAL A 347 -20.54 -10.51 -9.45
N LEU A 348 -21.36 -10.22 -10.48
CA LEU A 348 -22.75 -9.77 -10.30
C LEU A 348 -23.61 -10.88 -9.68
N LYS A 349 -23.49 -12.12 -10.15
CA LYS A 349 -24.20 -13.28 -9.56
C LYS A 349 -23.85 -13.48 -8.09
N ARG A 350 -22.58 -13.30 -7.72
CA ARG A 350 -22.10 -13.41 -6.33
C ARG A 350 -22.51 -12.23 -5.46
N LEU A 351 -22.70 -11.06 -6.06
CA LEU A 351 -23.31 -9.93 -5.38
C LEU A 351 -24.78 -10.24 -5.09
N ASP A 352 -25.54 -10.69 -6.09
CA ASP A 352 -26.97 -10.99 -5.97
C ASP A 352 -27.27 -12.10 -4.95
N ASN A 353 -26.45 -13.15 -4.93
CA ASN A 353 -26.63 -14.25 -3.98
C ASN A 353 -25.98 -13.98 -2.60
N GLY A 354 -25.38 -12.80 -2.39
CA GLY A 354 -24.78 -12.37 -1.13
C GLY A 354 -23.40 -12.97 -0.81
N THR A 355 -22.83 -13.80 -1.68
CA THR A 355 -21.53 -14.44 -1.44
C THR A 355 -20.38 -13.44 -1.47
N LEU A 356 -20.40 -12.45 -2.37
CA LEU A 356 -19.36 -11.41 -2.44
C LEU A 356 -19.37 -10.51 -1.18
N PRO A 357 -20.52 -9.93 -0.76
CA PRO A 357 -20.60 -9.20 0.51
C PRO A 357 -20.16 -10.03 1.72
N ARG A 358 -20.51 -11.32 1.77
CA ARG A 358 -20.05 -12.21 2.83
C ARG A 358 -18.53 -12.35 2.80
N ALA A 359 -17.93 -12.65 1.65
CA ALA A 359 -16.48 -12.78 1.49
C ALA A 359 -15.73 -11.54 1.95
N VAL A 360 -16.18 -10.36 1.55
CA VAL A 360 -15.56 -9.08 1.94
C VAL A 360 -15.59 -8.86 3.45
N ASN A 361 -16.67 -9.27 4.13
CA ASN A 361 -16.82 -9.06 5.57
C ASN A 361 -16.19 -10.16 6.43
N THR A 362 -16.08 -11.40 5.93
CA THR A 362 -15.61 -12.53 6.74
C THR A 362 -14.18 -12.97 6.45
N LEU A 363 -13.68 -12.79 5.23
CA LEU A 363 -12.33 -13.25 4.87
C LEU A 363 -11.28 -12.26 5.36
N ALA A 364 -10.62 -12.60 6.47
CA ALA A 364 -9.37 -11.98 6.89
C ALA A 364 -8.19 -12.45 6.00
N GLU A 365 -6.99 -11.91 6.22
CA GLU A 365 -5.79 -12.23 5.42
C GLU A 365 -5.50 -13.74 5.26
N PRO A 366 -5.66 -14.59 6.30
CA PRO A 366 -5.49 -16.04 6.12
C PRO A 366 -6.51 -16.63 5.11
N GLY A 367 -7.77 -16.17 5.18
CA GLY A 367 -8.80 -16.58 4.22
C GLY A 367 -8.53 -16.09 2.80
N LEU A 368 -8.03 -14.86 2.63
CA LEU A 368 -7.62 -14.31 1.33
C LEU A 368 -6.43 -15.09 0.74
N THR A 369 -5.50 -15.53 1.59
CA THR A 369 -4.41 -16.42 1.17
C THR A 369 -4.94 -17.73 0.59
N ILE A 370 -5.92 -18.37 1.24
CA ILE A 370 -6.58 -19.55 0.70
C ILE A 370 -7.29 -19.22 -0.63
N ALA A 371 -7.99 -18.09 -0.71
CA ALA A 371 -8.69 -17.68 -1.93
C ALA A 371 -7.72 -17.50 -3.12
N ARG A 372 -6.54 -16.90 -2.88
CA ARG A 372 -5.46 -16.76 -3.88
C ARG A 372 -4.91 -18.11 -4.32
N GLU A 373 -4.55 -18.97 -3.38
CA GLU A 373 -3.91 -20.25 -3.68
C GLU A 373 -4.85 -21.24 -4.36
N THR A 374 -6.12 -21.27 -3.96
CA THR A 374 -7.14 -22.14 -4.53
C THR A 374 -7.84 -21.54 -5.75
N ARG A 375 -7.67 -20.23 -5.97
CA ARG A 375 -8.42 -19.43 -6.98
C ARG A 375 -9.93 -19.62 -6.83
N SER A 376 -10.40 -19.63 -5.59
CA SER A 376 -11.77 -19.98 -5.23
C SER A 376 -12.21 -19.25 -3.96
N VAL A 377 -13.17 -18.33 -4.11
CA VAL A 377 -13.76 -17.61 -2.97
C VAL A 377 -14.62 -18.55 -2.12
N ASP A 378 -15.27 -19.53 -2.74
CA ASP A 378 -16.13 -20.49 -2.04
C ASP A 378 -15.31 -21.41 -1.13
N ASP A 379 -14.19 -21.94 -1.64
CA ASP A 379 -13.30 -22.78 -0.83
C ASP A 379 -12.72 -21.99 0.35
N ALA A 380 -12.33 -20.73 0.13
CA ALA A 380 -11.84 -19.86 1.20
C ALA A 380 -12.90 -19.62 2.28
N LEU A 381 -14.15 -19.34 1.90
CA LEU A 381 -15.27 -19.17 2.82
C LEU A 381 -15.56 -20.44 3.63
N LEU A 382 -15.54 -21.61 2.97
CA LEU A 382 -15.76 -22.89 3.62
C LEU A 382 -14.64 -23.20 4.60
N TRP A 383 -13.37 -23.06 4.20
CA TRP A 383 -12.24 -23.28 5.09
C TRP A 383 -12.23 -22.34 6.28
N THR A 384 -12.54 -21.05 6.06
CA THR A 384 -12.68 -20.07 7.15
C THR A 384 -13.76 -20.50 8.14
N THR A 385 -14.91 -20.99 7.63
CA THR A 385 -16.02 -21.45 8.48
C THR A 385 -15.67 -22.71 9.26
N ILE A 386 -14.98 -23.67 8.64
CA ILE A 386 -14.65 -24.97 9.25
C ILE A 386 -13.49 -24.85 10.25
N ALA A 387 -12.46 -24.07 9.91
CA ALA A 387 -11.26 -23.93 10.74
C ALA A 387 -11.44 -22.93 11.90
N GLY A 388 -12.24 -21.88 11.71
CA GLY A 388 -12.39 -20.80 12.69
C GLY A 388 -11.03 -20.24 13.11
N ASP A 389 -10.77 -20.20 14.41
CA ASP A 389 -9.52 -19.68 14.97
C ASP A 389 -8.26 -20.50 14.63
N ARG A 390 -8.42 -21.69 14.03
CA ARG A 390 -7.29 -22.53 13.59
C ARG A 390 -6.97 -22.41 12.10
N LEU A 391 -7.44 -21.35 11.46
CA LEU A 391 -7.22 -21.11 10.03
C LEU A 391 -5.72 -20.98 9.69
N ASP A 392 -4.94 -20.32 10.54
CA ASP A 392 -3.49 -20.19 10.34
C ASP A 392 -2.79 -21.55 10.38
N GLN A 393 -3.13 -22.39 11.36
CA GLN A 393 -2.57 -23.74 11.48
C GLN A 393 -2.93 -24.63 10.29
N LEU A 394 -4.14 -24.45 9.73
CA LEU A 394 -4.56 -25.14 8.53
C LEU A 394 -3.69 -24.76 7.32
N ILE A 395 -3.36 -23.47 7.18
CA ILE A 395 -2.51 -22.95 6.11
C ILE A 395 -1.07 -23.44 6.28
N ASP A 396 -0.54 -23.39 7.51
CA ASP A 396 0.80 -23.89 7.83
C ASP A 396 0.98 -25.37 7.49
N PHE A 397 -0.09 -26.15 7.65
CA PHE A 397 -0.11 -27.58 7.32
C PHE A 397 -0.47 -27.86 5.85
N GLU A 398 -0.75 -26.80 5.07
CA GLU A 398 -1.13 -26.82 3.66
C GLU A 398 -2.32 -27.75 3.35
N ILE A 399 -3.24 -27.91 4.29
CA ILE A 399 -4.38 -28.83 4.12
C ILE A 399 -5.30 -28.35 3.00
N HIS A 400 -5.52 -27.03 2.87
CA HIS A 400 -6.34 -26.44 1.81
C HIS A 400 -5.80 -26.68 0.40
N ARG A 401 -4.52 -26.99 0.24
CA ARG A 401 -3.90 -27.25 -1.07
C ARG A 401 -4.10 -28.70 -1.54
N ARG A 402 -4.47 -29.60 -0.63
CA ARG A 402 -4.49 -31.06 -0.87
C ARG A 402 -5.86 -31.69 -0.68
N ALA A 403 -6.76 -31.03 0.03
CA ALA A 403 -8.08 -31.55 0.32
C ALA A 403 -9.16 -30.48 0.06
N LYS A 404 -10.40 -30.93 -0.11
CA LYS A 404 -11.56 -30.05 -0.29
C LYS A 404 -12.22 -29.78 1.04
N ALA A 405 -12.66 -28.54 1.26
CA ALA A 405 -13.31 -28.15 2.51
C ALA A 405 -14.56 -28.99 2.81
N GLU A 406 -15.31 -29.39 1.78
CA GLU A 406 -16.53 -30.21 1.85
C GLU A 406 -16.32 -31.58 2.53
N ASP A 407 -15.09 -32.09 2.51
CA ASP A 407 -14.74 -33.39 3.10
C ASP A 407 -14.53 -33.30 4.63
N PHE A 408 -14.67 -32.10 5.22
CA PHE A 408 -14.39 -31.83 6.62
C PHE A 408 -15.58 -31.21 7.36
N THR A 409 -15.58 -31.47 8.66
CA THR A 409 -16.37 -30.75 9.67
C THR A 409 -15.40 -30.04 10.62
N ALA A 410 -15.88 -29.05 11.37
CA ALA A 410 -15.04 -28.37 12.37
C ALA A 410 -14.43 -29.34 13.40
N VAL A 411 -15.19 -30.40 13.74
CA VAL A 411 -14.75 -31.46 14.66
C VAL A 411 -13.64 -32.30 14.03
N SER A 412 -13.84 -32.80 12.80
CA SER A 412 -12.87 -33.66 12.13
C SER A 412 -11.57 -32.91 11.82
N LEU A 413 -11.67 -31.67 11.31
CA LEU A 413 -10.50 -30.83 11.09
C LEU A 413 -9.80 -30.53 12.42
N GLY A 414 -10.56 -30.21 13.45
CA GLY A 414 -10.03 -29.92 14.76
C GLY A 414 -9.22 -31.06 15.37
N ARG A 415 -9.66 -32.29 15.16
CA ARG A 415 -8.94 -33.49 15.60
C ARG A 415 -7.62 -33.68 14.85
N ILE A 416 -7.60 -33.41 13.55
CA ILE A 416 -6.40 -33.48 12.71
C ILE A 416 -5.37 -32.43 13.15
N LEU A 417 -5.83 -31.18 13.35
CA LEU A 417 -4.96 -30.08 13.75
C LEU A 417 -4.42 -30.24 15.18
N ALA A 418 -5.19 -30.86 16.08
CA ALA A 418 -4.77 -31.18 17.45
C ALA A 418 -3.64 -32.23 17.54
N LEU A 419 -3.23 -32.85 16.43
CA LEU A 419 -2.06 -33.73 16.41
C LEU A 419 -0.73 -32.96 16.47
N GLU A 420 -0.77 -31.65 16.17
CA GLU A 420 0.40 -30.76 16.17
C GLU A 420 1.59 -31.36 15.40
N ASP A 421 1.28 -31.99 14.27
CA ASP A 421 2.26 -32.67 13.43
C ASP A 421 1.83 -32.56 11.97
N ARG A 422 2.55 -31.73 11.22
CA ARG A 422 2.24 -31.44 9.82
C ARG A 422 2.16 -32.72 8.99
N LEU A 423 3.10 -33.65 9.14
CA LEU A 423 3.12 -34.88 8.34
C LEU A 423 1.89 -35.76 8.62
N ALA A 424 1.58 -36.01 9.89
CA ALA A 424 0.42 -36.79 10.28
C ALA A 424 -0.88 -36.11 9.86
N ALA A 425 -0.98 -34.80 10.08
CA ALA A 425 -2.15 -34.01 9.76
C ALA A 425 -2.44 -34.03 8.25
N THR A 426 -1.43 -33.77 7.42
CA THR A 426 -1.61 -33.77 5.96
C THR A 426 -1.99 -35.15 5.43
N ARG A 427 -1.42 -36.24 5.96
CA ARG A 427 -1.81 -37.61 5.56
C ARG A 427 -3.25 -37.93 5.94
N LEU A 428 -3.69 -37.57 7.13
CA LEU A 428 -5.07 -37.80 7.56
C LEU A 428 -6.06 -36.89 6.81
N ALA A 429 -5.65 -35.69 6.42
CA ALA A 429 -6.44 -34.83 5.56
C ALA A 429 -6.59 -35.40 4.13
N GLY A 430 -5.56 -36.10 3.62
CA GLY A 430 -5.57 -36.67 2.27
C GLY A 430 -6.39 -37.95 2.08
N ILE A 431 -6.79 -38.64 3.16
CA ILE A 431 -7.60 -39.87 3.06
C ILE A 431 -9.11 -39.59 2.92
N GLU A 432 -9.91 -40.60 2.62
CA GLU A 432 -11.36 -40.45 2.48
C GLU A 432 -12.03 -40.08 3.81
N ARG A 433 -13.15 -39.33 3.78
CA ARG A 433 -13.88 -38.93 4.99
C ARG A 433 -14.31 -40.14 5.84
N SER A 434 -14.88 -41.16 5.20
CA SER A 434 -15.26 -42.42 5.86
C SER A 434 -14.06 -43.15 6.48
N ALA A 435 -12.88 -43.06 5.85
CA ALA A 435 -11.66 -43.63 6.38
C ALA A 435 -11.18 -42.89 7.63
N ARG A 436 -11.22 -41.55 7.63
CA ARG A 436 -10.91 -40.74 8.82
C ARG A 436 -11.79 -41.11 10.00
N ASP A 437 -13.09 -41.21 9.79
CA ASP A 437 -14.07 -41.44 10.86
C ASP A 437 -13.76 -42.75 11.60
N VAL A 438 -13.35 -43.80 10.89
CA VAL A 438 -12.92 -45.08 11.49
C VAL A 438 -11.63 -44.93 12.29
N LEU A 439 -10.64 -44.20 11.77
CA LEU A 439 -9.35 -44.01 12.44
C LEU A 439 -9.45 -43.09 13.66
N PHE A 440 -10.46 -42.22 13.70
CA PHE A 440 -10.78 -41.35 14.81
C PHE A 440 -11.37 -42.09 16.03
N ASP A 441 -11.40 -43.42 16.05
CA ASP A 441 -11.58 -44.16 17.30
C ASP A 441 -10.31 -44.14 18.19
N LEU A 442 -9.15 -43.79 17.64
CA LEU A 442 -7.87 -43.70 18.37
C LEU A 442 -7.68 -42.36 19.09
N ASP A 443 -7.01 -42.36 20.24
CA ASP A 443 -6.56 -41.11 20.86
C ASP A 443 -5.50 -40.40 19.98
N ASN A 444 -5.27 -39.10 20.23
CA ASN A 444 -4.38 -38.29 19.40
C ASN A 444 -2.94 -38.84 19.32
N GLY A 445 -2.42 -39.44 20.39
CA GLY A 445 -1.07 -40.01 20.40
C GLY A 445 -0.97 -41.24 19.52
N GLN A 446 -1.94 -42.16 19.64
CA GLN A 446 -2.03 -43.35 18.79
C GLN A 446 -2.29 -42.98 17.32
N LEU A 447 -3.20 -42.06 17.06
CA LEU A 447 -3.52 -41.58 15.71
C LEU A 447 -2.33 -40.90 15.04
N LYS A 448 -1.58 -40.07 15.77
CA LYS A 448 -0.33 -39.44 15.30
C LYS A 448 0.72 -40.49 14.95
N SER A 449 0.94 -41.48 15.81
CA SER A 449 1.91 -42.55 15.56
C SER A 449 1.53 -43.38 14.33
N LEU A 450 0.25 -43.75 14.22
CA LEU A 450 -0.29 -44.48 13.08
C LEU A 450 -0.09 -43.68 11.78
N ALA A 451 -0.50 -42.42 11.73
CA ALA A 451 -0.38 -41.57 10.54
C ALA A 451 1.08 -41.27 10.14
N ARG A 452 2.03 -41.27 11.09
CA ARG A 452 3.46 -41.17 10.77
C ARG A 452 4.02 -42.47 10.19
N SER A 453 3.51 -43.61 10.66
CA SER A 453 3.99 -44.92 10.23
C SER A 453 3.44 -45.39 8.88
N LEU A 454 2.22 -44.99 8.53
CA LEU A 454 1.52 -45.39 7.31
C LEU A 454 1.35 -44.20 6.36
N ASN A 455 1.40 -44.46 5.06
CA ASN A 455 1.05 -43.48 4.03
C ASN A 455 -0.48 -43.43 3.78
N GLU A 456 -0.93 -42.49 2.96
CA GLU A 456 -2.37 -42.28 2.68
C GLU A 456 -3.07 -43.51 2.08
N ALA A 457 -2.39 -44.24 1.19
CA ALA A 457 -2.94 -45.46 0.58
C ALA A 457 -3.08 -46.59 1.61
N GLU A 458 -2.10 -46.76 2.48
CA GLU A 458 -2.12 -47.73 3.57
C GLU A 458 -3.18 -47.39 4.63
N LEU A 459 -3.34 -46.11 4.97
CA LEU A 459 -4.38 -45.64 5.89
C LEU A 459 -5.79 -45.90 5.32
N ASN A 460 -6.01 -45.60 4.03
CA ASN A 460 -7.27 -45.93 3.35
C ASN A 460 -7.51 -47.45 3.30
N MET A 461 -6.48 -48.24 2.99
CA MET A 461 -6.59 -49.70 2.97
C MET A 461 -6.95 -50.26 4.35
N LEU A 462 -6.30 -49.76 5.41
CA LEU A 462 -6.58 -50.14 6.79
C LEU A 462 -8.03 -49.80 7.14
N ALA A 463 -8.48 -48.58 6.87
CA ALA A 463 -9.85 -48.17 7.19
C ALA A 463 -10.91 -49.00 6.43
N ARG A 464 -10.68 -49.30 5.15
CA ARG A 464 -11.56 -50.19 4.37
C ARG A 464 -11.60 -51.62 4.91
N TYR A 465 -10.48 -52.12 5.43
CA TYR A 465 -10.46 -53.42 6.08
C TYR A 465 -11.24 -53.39 7.41
N LEU A 466 -11.04 -52.34 8.20
CA LEU A 466 -11.71 -52.14 9.49
C LEU A 466 -13.23 -51.98 9.37
N SER A 467 -13.73 -51.39 8.28
CA SER A 467 -15.16 -51.23 8.05
C SER A 467 -15.88 -52.53 7.69
N GLY A 468 -15.15 -53.54 7.21
CA GLY A 468 -15.71 -54.88 6.96
C GLY A 468 -15.78 -55.78 8.20
N LEU A 469 -15.14 -55.38 9.31
CA LEU A 469 -15.08 -56.14 10.55
C LEU A 469 -16.22 -55.77 11.51
N GLN A 470 -16.57 -56.69 12.40
CA GLN A 470 -17.41 -56.44 13.56
C GLN A 470 -16.77 -55.34 14.45
N PRO A 471 -17.56 -54.48 15.12
CA PRO A 471 -17.03 -53.33 15.87
C PRO A 471 -15.99 -53.66 16.95
N SER A 472 -16.09 -54.81 17.60
CA SER A 472 -15.10 -55.30 18.58
C SER A 472 -13.79 -55.72 17.92
N ALA A 473 -13.86 -56.56 16.88
CA ALA A 473 -12.72 -57.00 16.10
C ALA A 473 -11.98 -55.83 15.41
N SER A 474 -12.74 -54.87 14.86
CA SER A 474 -12.23 -53.65 14.25
C SER A 474 -11.37 -52.83 15.22
N ARG A 475 -11.91 -52.53 16.42
CA ARG A 475 -11.16 -51.79 17.45
C ARG A 475 -9.91 -52.55 17.94
N ARG A 476 -9.97 -53.89 17.98
CA ARG A 476 -8.82 -54.73 18.35
C ARG A 476 -7.70 -54.62 17.30
N VAL A 477 -8.04 -54.72 16.02
CA VAL A 477 -7.07 -54.52 14.91
C VAL A 477 -6.49 -53.11 14.96
N LEU A 478 -7.35 -52.09 15.03
CA LEU A 478 -6.95 -50.68 14.99
C LEU A 478 -5.95 -50.34 16.10
N ARG A 479 -6.21 -50.74 17.36
CA ARG A 479 -5.27 -50.53 18.47
C ARG A 479 -3.97 -51.31 18.30
N ALA A 480 -4.04 -52.56 17.84
CA ALA A 480 -2.86 -53.39 17.67
C ALA A 480 -1.93 -52.85 16.56
N VAL A 481 -2.50 -52.35 15.47
CA VAL A 481 -1.75 -51.72 14.38
C VAL A 481 -1.20 -50.36 14.81
N ALA A 482 -1.97 -49.56 15.56
CA ALA A 482 -1.50 -48.29 16.08
C ALA A 482 -0.32 -48.44 17.07
N GLN A 483 -0.33 -49.48 17.91
CA GLN A 483 0.77 -49.77 18.84
C GLN A 483 1.97 -50.41 18.14
N THR A 484 1.75 -51.22 17.10
CA THR A 484 2.81 -51.91 16.38
C THR A 484 2.48 -51.94 14.89
N PRO A 485 2.90 -50.90 14.13
CA PRO A 485 2.58 -50.78 12.70
C PRO A 485 3.01 -51.99 11.86
N GLY A 486 4.07 -52.68 12.28
CA GLY A 486 4.52 -53.93 11.65
C GLY A 486 3.48 -55.06 11.64
N LYS A 487 2.51 -55.06 12.56
CA LYS A 487 1.40 -56.04 12.58
C LYS A 487 0.49 -55.91 11.36
N MET A 488 0.49 -54.75 10.69
CA MET A 488 -0.25 -54.59 9.44
C MET A 488 0.25 -55.54 8.36
N LYS A 489 1.54 -55.89 8.32
CA LYS A 489 2.08 -56.85 7.33
C LYS A 489 1.45 -58.23 7.47
N ALA A 490 1.20 -58.68 8.70
CA ALA A 490 0.54 -59.96 8.96
C ALA A 490 -0.93 -59.97 8.51
N LEU A 491 -1.58 -58.80 8.53
CA LEU A 491 -2.96 -58.59 8.09
C LEU A 491 -3.08 -58.10 6.64
N ALA A 492 -1.98 -57.84 5.94
CA ALA A 492 -2.01 -57.24 4.61
C ALA A 492 -2.41 -58.22 3.51
N SER A 493 -2.21 -59.53 3.72
CA SER A 493 -2.51 -60.52 2.68
C SER A 493 -4.02 -60.60 2.43
N ALA A 494 -4.42 -60.59 1.16
CA ALA A 494 -5.83 -60.69 0.78
C ALA A 494 -6.47 -61.96 1.37
N ARG A 495 -5.74 -63.07 1.33
CA ARG A 495 -6.16 -64.37 1.87
C ARG A 495 -6.43 -64.36 3.37
N VAL A 496 -5.58 -63.70 4.18
CA VAL A 496 -5.83 -63.57 5.63
C VAL A 496 -7.03 -62.67 5.89
N ARG A 497 -7.15 -61.55 5.17
CA ARG A 497 -8.29 -60.62 5.35
C ARG A 497 -9.63 -61.27 5.02
N GLU A 498 -9.72 -61.94 3.87
CA GLU A 498 -10.93 -62.67 3.45
C GLU A 498 -11.28 -63.79 4.43
N ALA A 499 -10.28 -64.52 4.93
CA ALA A 499 -10.50 -65.58 5.90
C ALA A 499 -10.95 -65.05 7.27
N ILE A 500 -10.47 -63.88 7.71
CA ILE A 500 -10.98 -63.20 8.91
C ILE A 500 -12.43 -62.74 8.69
N LEU A 501 -12.73 -62.11 7.56
CA LEU A 501 -14.09 -61.64 7.23
C LEU A 501 -15.10 -62.78 7.15
N ALA A 502 -14.67 -63.94 6.64
CA ALA A 502 -15.50 -65.15 6.54
C ALA A 502 -15.64 -65.94 7.86
N SER A 503 -14.91 -65.57 8.92
CA SER A 503 -14.99 -66.24 10.23
C SER A 503 -16.25 -65.80 10.98
N ARG A 504 -16.90 -66.74 11.68
CA ARG A 504 -18.10 -66.45 12.50
C ARG A 504 -17.74 -65.61 13.72
N ASP A 505 -16.62 -65.93 14.36
CA ASP A 505 -16.03 -65.14 15.44
C ASP A 505 -14.80 -64.40 14.90
N GLN A 506 -15.01 -63.14 14.53
CA GLN A 506 -13.95 -62.30 13.99
C GLN A 506 -12.98 -61.83 15.08
N ASP A 507 -13.39 -61.76 16.34
CA ASP A 507 -12.52 -61.40 17.46
C ASP A 507 -11.49 -62.50 17.72
N ALA A 508 -11.93 -63.76 17.71
CA ALA A 508 -11.06 -64.92 17.83
C ALA A 508 -10.09 -65.03 16.65
N ALA A 509 -10.58 -64.84 15.43
CA ALA A 509 -9.78 -64.85 14.20
C ALA A 509 -8.68 -63.76 14.23
N VAL A 510 -9.05 -62.53 14.60
CA VAL A 510 -8.11 -61.42 14.74
C VAL A 510 -7.11 -61.67 15.89
N ALA A 511 -7.57 -62.18 17.04
CA ALA A 511 -6.71 -62.47 18.18
C ALA A 511 -5.65 -63.52 17.85
N MET A 512 -6.01 -64.56 17.10
CA MET A 512 -5.09 -65.60 16.60
C MET A 512 -3.98 -64.98 15.74
N MET A 513 -4.34 -64.10 14.80
CA MET A 513 -3.38 -63.49 13.88
C MET A 513 -2.49 -62.42 14.52
N LEU A 514 -3.01 -61.68 15.49
CA LEU A 514 -2.28 -60.58 16.17
C LEU A 514 -1.39 -61.03 17.34
N ARG A 515 -1.45 -62.31 17.73
CA ARG A 515 -0.70 -62.89 18.85
C ARG A 515 0.81 -62.85 18.55
N THR A 516 1.62 -62.46 19.52
CA THR A 516 3.09 -62.36 19.37
C THR A 516 3.82 -63.64 19.80
N ASP A 517 3.08 -64.64 20.30
CA ASP A 517 3.65 -65.88 20.84
C ASP A 517 4.44 -66.67 19.79
N SER A 518 5.48 -67.35 20.26
CA SER A 518 6.30 -68.27 19.46
C SER A 518 5.41 -69.26 18.70
N PHE A 519 5.77 -69.54 17.44
CA PHE A 519 5.08 -70.47 16.54
C PHE A 519 4.94 -71.91 17.09
N LEU A 520 5.54 -72.21 18.24
CA LEU A 520 5.57 -73.53 18.86
C LEU A 520 4.91 -73.56 20.25
N ASN A 521 4.10 -72.56 20.65
CA ASN A 521 3.36 -72.62 21.91
C ASN A 521 2.24 -73.68 21.82
N PRO A 522 2.34 -74.84 22.52
CA PRO A 522 1.42 -75.95 22.34
C PRO A 522 0.00 -75.64 22.82
N VAL A 523 -0.15 -74.80 23.85
CA VAL A 523 -1.45 -74.39 24.39
C VAL A 523 -2.19 -73.51 23.39
N ALA A 524 -1.48 -72.53 22.81
CA ALA A 524 -2.02 -71.64 21.79
C ALA A 524 -2.44 -72.42 20.54
N VAL A 525 -1.61 -73.35 20.08
CA VAL A 525 -1.89 -74.20 18.91
C VAL A 525 -3.14 -75.06 19.15
N ALA A 526 -3.25 -75.71 20.32
CA ALA A 526 -4.42 -76.51 20.66
C ALA A 526 -5.71 -75.67 20.65
N SER A 527 -5.68 -74.48 21.26
CA SER A 527 -6.84 -73.58 21.26
C SER A 527 -7.20 -73.07 19.87
N ASP A 528 -6.21 -72.79 19.02
CA ASP A 528 -6.44 -72.32 17.65
C ASP A 528 -7.06 -73.44 16.78
N PHE A 529 -6.69 -74.71 17.00
CA PHE A 529 -7.30 -75.87 16.35
C PHE A 529 -8.75 -76.08 16.78
N GLU A 530 -9.06 -75.94 18.07
CA GLU A 530 -10.42 -76.07 18.61
C GLU A 530 -11.37 -75.03 17.97
N LEU A 531 -10.94 -73.77 17.90
CA LEU A 531 -11.69 -72.68 17.26
C LEU A 531 -12.02 -72.95 15.78
N VAL A 532 -11.16 -73.68 15.07
CA VAL A 532 -11.38 -74.08 13.67
C VAL A 532 -12.30 -75.30 13.57
N LEU A 533 -12.14 -76.29 14.45
CA LEU A 533 -13.00 -77.48 14.50
C LEU A 533 -14.46 -77.10 14.84
N ASP A 534 -14.64 -76.12 15.72
CA ASP A 534 -15.95 -75.59 16.10
C ASP A 534 -16.58 -74.70 15.01
N GLY A 535 -15.86 -74.45 13.91
CA GLY A 535 -16.31 -73.61 12.80
C GLY A 535 -16.42 -72.12 13.17
N GLN A 536 -15.77 -71.69 14.26
CA GLN A 536 -15.76 -70.28 14.69
C GLN A 536 -14.76 -69.45 13.84
N VAL A 537 -13.61 -70.04 13.50
CA VAL A 537 -12.53 -69.42 12.73
C VAL A 537 -12.25 -70.18 11.43
N SER A 538 -11.94 -69.46 10.35
CA SER A 538 -11.61 -70.07 9.06
C SER A 538 -10.33 -70.94 9.14
N PRO A 539 -10.33 -72.17 8.61
CA PRO A 539 -9.17 -73.08 8.65
C PRO A 539 -7.95 -72.53 7.90
N ILE A 540 -8.16 -71.60 6.96
CA ILE A 540 -7.08 -70.94 6.23
C ILE A 540 -6.17 -70.16 7.19
N LEU A 541 -6.72 -69.56 8.25
CA LEU A 541 -5.95 -68.78 9.21
C LEU A 541 -5.00 -69.63 10.03
N LEU A 542 -5.38 -70.88 10.31
CA LEU A 542 -4.52 -71.85 11.00
C LEU A 542 -3.29 -72.19 10.13
N TRP A 543 -3.47 -72.32 8.82
CA TRP A 543 -2.38 -72.55 7.86
C TRP A 543 -1.41 -71.39 7.79
N GLU A 544 -1.92 -70.15 7.72
CA GLU A 544 -1.08 -68.95 7.67
C GLU A 544 -0.36 -68.71 9.01
N ARG A 545 -0.95 -69.10 10.14
CA ARG A 545 -0.33 -68.94 11.45
C ARG A 545 0.70 -70.02 11.77
N HIS A 546 0.39 -71.28 11.49
CA HIS A 546 1.19 -72.44 11.92
C HIS A 546 1.59 -73.37 10.75
N PRO A 547 2.27 -72.86 9.70
CA PRO A 547 2.55 -73.64 8.49
C PRO A 547 3.46 -74.85 8.76
N ILE A 548 4.43 -74.69 9.67
CA ILE A 548 5.40 -75.74 10.03
C ILE A 548 4.70 -76.90 10.77
N ILE A 549 3.85 -76.57 11.75
CA ILE A 549 3.14 -77.57 12.56
C ILE A 549 2.17 -78.35 11.67
N LEU A 550 1.42 -77.66 10.82
CA LEU A 550 0.48 -78.32 9.90
C LEU A 550 1.19 -79.19 8.88
N SER A 551 2.35 -78.76 8.37
CA SER A 551 3.18 -79.57 7.47
C SER A 551 3.74 -80.81 8.17
N ALA A 552 4.21 -80.66 9.41
CA ALA A 552 4.70 -81.77 10.22
C ALA A 552 3.58 -82.76 10.55
N LEU A 553 2.39 -82.27 10.91
CA LEU A 553 1.22 -83.11 11.19
C LEU A 553 0.75 -83.84 9.93
N ALA A 554 0.69 -83.15 8.78
CA ALA A 554 0.38 -83.78 7.49
C ALA A 554 1.41 -84.86 7.13
N PHE A 555 2.71 -84.61 7.38
CA PHE A 555 3.77 -85.60 7.18
C PHE A 555 3.60 -86.81 8.11
N VAL A 556 3.32 -86.60 9.40
CA VAL A 556 3.06 -87.68 10.35
C VAL A 556 1.82 -88.49 9.93
N VAL A 557 0.73 -87.83 9.55
CA VAL A 557 -0.48 -88.49 9.04
C VAL A 557 -0.14 -89.29 7.77
N LEU A 558 0.66 -88.75 6.85
CA LEU A 558 1.09 -89.45 5.65
C LEU A 558 1.95 -90.67 5.98
N VAL A 559 2.88 -90.56 6.93
CA VAL A 559 3.69 -91.70 7.42
C VAL A 559 2.79 -92.78 8.03
N VAL A 560 1.81 -92.40 8.84
CA VAL A 560 0.83 -93.32 9.43
C VAL A 560 -0.02 -93.98 8.34
N LEU A 561 -0.50 -93.23 7.35
CA LEU A 561 -1.27 -93.77 6.22
C LEU A 561 -0.43 -94.70 5.35
N LEU A 562 0.84 -94.39 5.11
CA LEU A 562 1.77 -95.28 4.40
C LEU A 562 2.07 -96.54 5.21
N TYR A 563 2.16 -96.43 6.53
CA TYR A 563 2.29 -97.58 7.44
C TYR A 563 1.04 -98.46 7.40
N PHE A 564 -0.16 -97.87 7.45
CA PHE A 564 -1.42 -98.59 7.27
C PHE A 564 -1.57 -99.22 5.88
N LYS A 565 -1.18 -98.51 4.81
CA LYS A 565 -1.16 -99.08 3.44
C LYS A 565 -0.21 -100.26 3.36
N ARG A 566 0.95 -100.18 4.00
CA ARG A 566 1.91 -101.28 4.08
C ARG A 566 1.35 -102.47 4.87
N LEU A 567 0.59 -102.22 5.94
CA LEU A 567 -0.08 -103.27 6.72
C LEU A 567 -1.25 -103.92 5.96
N LEU A 568 -2.05 -103.13 5.23
CA LEU A 568 -3.24 -103.61 4.52
C LEU A 568 -2.93 -104.24 3.15
N PHE A 569 -1.89 -103.78 2.45
CA PHE A 569 -1.57 -104.19 1.06
C PHE A 569 -0.18 -104.84 0.89
N GLY A 570 0.61 -104.99 1.96
CA GLY A 570 2.00 -105.44 1.89
C GLY A 570 2.23 -106.91 2.24
N ARG A 571 1.89 -107.85 1.32
CA ARG A 571 2.58 -109.16 1.17
C ARG A 571 2.17 -109.84 -0.15
N ARG A 572 3.03 -109.78 -1.17
CA ARG A 572 3.21 -110.89 -2.13
C ARG A 572 4.60 -111.47 -1.90
N ARG A 573 4.65 -112.70 -1.40
CA ARG A 573 5.87 -113.52 -1.33
C ARG A 573 6.33 -113.81 -2.77
N LYS A 574 7.63 -113.59 -3.05
CA LYS A 574 8.30 -114.27 -4.16
C LYS A 574 8.32 -115.78 -3.84
N ALA A 575 7.76 -116.59 -4.73
CA ALA A 575 8.05 -118.02 -4.76
C ALA A 575 9.30 -118.23 -5.62
N VAL A 576 10.19 -119.09 -5.13
CA VAL A 576 11.41 -119.58 -5.77
C VAL A 576 11.03 -120.53 -6.90
N ALA A 577 11.70 -120.39 -8.05
CA ALA A 577 12.17 -121.47 -8.90
C ALA A 577 13.50 -121.00 -9.52
#